data_AF-A0A914DPG8-F1
#
_entry.id   AF-A0A914DPG8-F1
#
_cell.length_a   1.000
_cell.length_b   1.000
_cell.length_c   1.000
_cell.angle_alpha   90.00
_cell.angle_beta   90.00
_cell.angle_gamma   90.00
#
_symmetry.space_group_name_H-M   'P 1'
#
loop_
_entity.id
_entity.type
_entity.pdbx_description
1 polymer ?
#
loop_
_entity_poly.entity_id
_entity_poly.type
_entity_poly.pdbx_seq_one_letter_code
_entity_poly.pdbx_strand_id
1 'polypeptide(L)'
;MANGMYVIVDWHAFATHQAEATQFFANISSVFGSYPHVLYELYNEPSWDLSWTELKAYHSAIINAIRVNDPDNIIVAATPRSDQDVDIAAADPLNYTNIVYTMHYYTNLPDTNIQKAKTAIALGLPIFVSEYGVCDSHGNGTVNYNVSQAFWDFTDSNQLSYLSWTLTNGDACFSALVTAANASDVGDKTYWSESGTYVNKKLWSTDQGLICSVG
;
A
#
# COMPACT_ATOMS: atom_id res chain seq x y z
N MET A 1 6.99 -20.15 -1.65
CA MET A 1 5.92 -19.78 -0.69
C MET A 1 4.73 -20.70 -0.87
N ALA A 2 3.98 -20.99 0.20
CA ALA A 2 2.96 -22.04 0.22
C ALA A 2 1.58 -21.63 -0.36
N ASN A 3 1.28 -20.32 -0.43
CA ASN A 3 -0.09 -19.83 -0.67
C ASN A 3 -0.27 -19.00 -1.97
N GLY A 4 0.76 -18.85 -2.81
CA GLY A 4 0.62 -18.20 -4.13
C GLY A 4 0.33 -16.69 -4.10
N MET A 5 0.68 -15.97 -3.02
CA MET A 5 0.45 -14.53 -2.86
C MET A 5 1.71 -13.70 -3.11
N TYR A 6 1.55 -12.43 -3.47
CA TYR A 6 2.61 -11.42 -3.33
C TYR A 6 2.75 -11.00 -1.86
N VAL A 7 3.92 -10.49 -1.49
CA VAL A 7 4.23 -10.00 -0.14
C VAL A 7 4.90 -8.64 -0.24
N ILE A 8 4.34 -7.64 0.45
CA ILE A 8 5.00 -6.36 0.66
C ILE A 8 5.79 -6.42 1.97
N VAL A 9 7.06 -6.07 1.90
CA VAL A 9 7.89 -5.80 3.07
C VAL A 9 7.88 -4.30 3.28
N ASP A 10 7.09 -3.84 4.24
CA ASP A 10 6.88 -2.44 4.56
C ASP A 10 7.76 -1.97 5.73
N TRP A 11 8.54 -0.91 5.48
CA TRP A 11 9.18 -0.13 6.54
C TRP A 11 8.17 0.86 7.13
N HIS A 12 7.38 0.33 8.07
CA HIS A 12 6.23 1.01 8.68
C HIS A 12 6.64 2.10 9.69
N ALA A 13 7.18 3.20 9.16
CA ALA A 13 7.64 4.35 9.92
C ALA A 13 6.79 5.60 9.64
N PHE A 14 6.91 6.57 10.54
CA PHE A 14 6.33 7.93 10.44
C PHE A 14 7.42 9.03 10.57
N ALA A 15 8.70 8.62 10.49
CA ALA A 15 9.89 9.48 10.53
C ALA A 15 11.01 8.92 9.63
N THR A 16 11.91 9.80 9.17
CA THR A 16 12.98 9.51 8.20
C THR A 16 14.16 8.74 8.83
N HIS A 17 13.98 7.45 9.10
CA HIS A 17 15.03 6.52 9.57
C HIS A 17 15.89 5.97 8.42
N GLN A 18 16.49 6.86 7.61
CA GLN A 18 17.10 6.48 6.32
C GLN A 18 18.21 5.44 6.46
N ALA A 19 19.10 5.58 7.44
CA ALA A 19 20.24 4.69 7.60
C ALA A 19 19.78 3.28 8.00
N GLU A 20 18.84 3.20 8.93
CA GLU A 20 18.24 1.97 9.42
C GLU A 20 17.43 1.28 8.31
N ALA A 21 16.60 2.02 7.59
CA ALA A 21 15.84 1.50 6.46
C ALA A 21 16.76 0.98 5.34
N THR A 22 17.83 1.71 5.02
CA THR A 22 18.84 1.28 4.03
C THR A 22 19.48 -0.05 4.44
N GLN A 23 19.90 -0.19 5.70
CA GLN A 23 20.48 -1.43 6.21
C GLN A 23 19.46 -2.57 6.24
N PHE A 24 18.24 -2.29 6.67
CA PHE A 24 17.14 -3.25 6.70
C PHE A 24 16.88 -3.82 5.30
N PHE A 25 16.64 -2.96 4.31
CA PHE A 25 16.34 -3.41 2.95
C PHE A 25 17.54 -4.03 2.22
N ALA A 26 18.77 -3.63 2.53
CA ALA A 26 19.96 -4.36 2.07
C ALA A 26 19.94 -5.81 2.57
N ASN A 27 19.58 -6.03 3.84
CA ASN A 27 19.48 -7.38 4.40
C ASN A 27 18.30 -8.16 3.79
N ILE A 28 17.10 -7.57 3.72
CA ILE A 28 15.93 -8.22 3.13
C ILE A 28 16.19 -8.62 1.67
N SER A 29 16.70 -7.70 0.84
CA SER A 29 17.00 -7.99 -0.57
C SER A 29 18.10 -9.05 -0.74
N SER A 30 19.09 -9.11 0.15
CA SER A 30 20.13 -10.16 0.09
C SER A 30 19.58 -11.57 0.33
N VAL A 31 18.51 -11.70 1.12
CA VAL A 31 17.90 -12.99 1.46
C VAL A 31 16.76 -13.33 0.50
N PHE A 32 15.96 -12.33 0.13
CA PHE A 32 14.69 -12.54 -0.56
C PHE A 32 14.63 -11.97 -1.97
N GLY A 33 15.67 -11.29 -2.46
CA GLY A 33 15.65 -10.60 -3.76
C GLY A 33 15.51 -11.50 -4.99
N SER A 34 15.78 -12.80 -4.84
CA SER A 34 15.55 -13.79 -5.91
C SER A 34 14.08 -14.22 -6.04
N TYR A 35 13.21 -13.78 -5.12
CA TYR A 35 11.80 -14.14 -5.13
C TYR A 35 10.96 -13.05 -5.82
N PRO A 36 10.36 -13.32 -6.99
CA PRO A 36 9.65 -12.31 -7.79
C PRO A 36 8.33 -11.81 -7.18
N HIS A 37 7.94 -12.38 -6.05
CA HIS A 37 6.70 -12.06 -5.35
C HIS A 37 6.90 -11.07 -4.19
N VAL A 38 8.14 -10.65 -3.93
CA VAL A 38 8.47 -9.67 -2.89
C VAL A 38 8.45 -8.27 -3.47
N LEU A 39 7.76 -7.37 -2.77
CA LEU A 39 7.75 -5.93 -3.03
C LEU A 39 8.34 -5.22 -1.82
N TYR A 40 9.01 -4.09 -2.04
CA TYR A 40 9.64 -3.31 -0.97
C TYR A 40 8.96 -1.96 -0.83
N GLU A 41 8.29 -1.72 0.29
CA GLU A 41 7.69 -0.42 0.61
C GLU A 41 8.61 0.37 1.53
N LEU A 42 9.23 1.41 0.97
CA LEU A 42 10.44 2.01 1.56
C LEU A 42 10.17 2.87 2.80
N TYR A 43 8.95 3.37 2.93
CA TYR A 43 8.49 4.26 3.99
C TYR A 43 6.96 4.29 3.95
N ASN A 44 6.30 3.83 5.01
CA ASN A 44 4.83 3.82 5.07
C ASN A 44 4.19 5.20 4.94
N GLU A 45 4.52 6.16 5.82
CA GLU A 45 3.90 7.49 5.77
C GLU A 45 4.90 8.63 6.05
N PRO A 46 5.33 9.35 5.00
CA PRO A 46 6.22 10.49 5.15
C PRO A 46 5.63 11.61 6.00
N SER A 47 6.44 12.11 6.94
CA SER A 47 6.11 13.29 7.75
C SER A 47 5.65 14.47 6.88
N TRP A 48 4.68 15.22 7.39
CA TRP A 48 3.95 16.23 6.61
C TRP A 48 4.81 17.35 6.01
N ASP A 49 5.93 17.66 6.65
CA ASP A 49 6.87 18.71 6.28
C ASP A 49 8.04 18.23 5.40
N LEU A 50 8.16 16.92 5.17
CA LEU A 50 9.22 16.36 4.33
C LEU A 50 8.97 16.71 2.86
N SER A 51 9.92 17.43 2.24
CA SER A 51 9.79 17.81 0.84
C SER A 51 9.98 16.62 -0.11
N TRP A 52 9.43 16.72 -1.33
CA TRP A 52 9.66 15.69 -2.35
C TRP A 52 11.14 15.50 -2.67
N THR A 53 11.93 16.58 -2.68
CA THR A 53 13.38 16.51 -2.91
C THR A 53 14.10 15.67 -1.84
N GLU A 54 13.76 15.89 -0.57
CA GLU A 54 14.33 15.12 0.55
C GLU A 54 13.86 13.65 0.48
N LEU A 55 12.59 13.43 0.17
CA LEU A 55 12.02 12.08 0.02
C LEU A 55 12.65 11.33 -1.17
N LYS A 56 12.97 11.99 -2.29
CA LYS A 56 13.74 11.38 -3.39
C LYS A 56 15.14 10.96 -2.95
N ALA A 57 15.82 11.77 -2.14
CA ALA A 57 17.13 11.43 -1.60
C ALA A 57 17.03 10.24 -0.63
N TYR A 58 15.99 10.20 0.21
CA TYR A 58 15.63 9.06 1.05
C TYR A 58 15.50 7.78 0.22
N HIS A 59 14.59 7.79 -0.76
CA HIS A 59 14.31 6.65 -1.62
C HIS A 59 15.55 6.19 -2.40
N SER A 60 16.30 7.12 -2.99
CA SER A 60 17.47 6.77 -3.82
C SER A 60 18.53 5.99 -3.05
N ALA A 61 18.78 6.32 -1.76
CA ALA A 61 19.74 5.59 -0.94
C ALA A 61 19.32 4.14 -0.73
N ILE A 62 18.04 3.91 -0.41
CA ILE A 62 17.50 2.59 -0.13
C ILE A 62 17.36 1.77 -1.41
N ILE A 63 16.86 2.37 -2.50
CA ILE A 63 16.77 1.73 -3.82
C ILE A 63 18.15 1.25 -4.25
N ASN A 64 19.19 2.08 -4.15
CA ASN A 64 20.55 1.68 -4.52
C ASN A 64 21.04 0.48 -3.70
N ALA A 65 20.71 0.42 -2.40
CA ALA A 65 21.06 -0.72 -1.55
C ALA A 65 20.31 -2.00 -1.92
N ILE A 66 19.01 -1.90 -2.27
CA ILE A 66 18.21 -3.03 -2.76
C ILE A 66 18.79 -3.54 -4.09
N ARG A 67 19.04 -2.63 -5.05
CA ARG A 67 19.47 -2.97 -6.42
C ARG A 67 20.86 -3.61 -6.50
N VAL A 68 21.66 -3.57 -5.44
CA VAL A 68 22.89 -4.38 -5.35
C VAL A 68 22.58 -5.88 -5.33
N ASN A 69 21.47 -6.28 -4.70
CA ASN A 69 21.08 -7.68 -4.53
C ASN A 69 19.92 -8.10 -5.44
N ASP A 70 19.03 -7.16 -5.78
CA ASP A 70 17.77 -7.41 -6.47
C ASP A 70 17.53 -6.36 -7.57
N PRO A 71 17.90 -6.67 -8.83
CA PRO A 71 17.81 -5.69 -9.92
C PRO A 71 16.37 -5.38 -10.35
N ASP A 72 15.40 -6.24 -10.06
CA ASP A 72 14.15 -6.29 -10.83
C ASP A 72 12.86 -6.22 -10.01
N ASN A 73 12.82 -6.61 -8.73
CA ASN A 73 11.56 -6.59 -7.97
C ASN A 73 10.97 -5.18 -7.85
N ILE A 74 9.65 -5.11 -7.69
CA ILE A 74 8.93 -3.84 -7.58
C ILE A 74 9.26 -3.17 -6.24
N ILE A 75 9.55 -1.88 -6.31
CA ILE A 75 9.72 -1.00 -5.16
C ILE A 75 8.51 -0.06 -5.11
N VAL A 76 7.90 0.04 -3.94
CA VAL A 76 6.77 0.90 -3.60
C VAL A 76 7.33 2.13 -2.88
N ALA A 77 7.34 3.26 -3.56
CA ALA A 77 7.92 4.51 -3.09
C ALA A 77 6.85 5.46 -2.56
N ALA A 78 6.99 5.83 -1.30
CA ALA A 78 6.14 6.80 -0.64
C ALA A 78 6.07 8.16 -1.37
N THR A 79 4.96 8.87 -1.23
CA THR A 79 4.72 10.23 -1.72
C THR A 79 4.52 11.22 -0.55
N PRO A 80 4.71 12.53 -0.78
CA PRO A 80 4.67 13.50 0.32
C PRO A 80 3.33 13.54 1.06
N ARG A 81 3.40 14.04 2.31
CA ARG A 81 2.24 14.30 3.19
C ARG A 81 1.41 13.05 3.53
N SER A 82 2.05 12.05 4.13
CA SER A 82 1.42 10.76 4.42
C SER A 82 0.74 10.17 3.17
N ASP A 83 1.48 10.18 2.06
CA ASP A 83 1.07 9.54 0.80
C ASP A 83 -0.19 10.14 0.14
N GLN A 84 -0.35 11.46 0.27
CA GLN A 84 -1.50 12.18 -0.31
C GLN A 84 -1.15 13.00 -1.55
N ASP A 85 0.13 13.28 -1.79
CA ASP A 85 0.61 14.19 -2.84
C ASP A 85 1.28 13.43 -4.01
N VAL A 86 0.59 12.42 -4.54
CA VAL A 86 1.03 11.65 -5.72
C VAL A 86 1.23 12.50 -6.99
N ASP A 87 0.50 13.62 -7.10
CA ASP A 87 0.64 14.58 -8.20
C ASP A 87 1.99 15.31 -8.17
N ILE A 88 2.53 15.57 -6.98
CA ILE A 88 3.87 16.14 -6.81
C ILE A 88 4.93 15.14 -7.25
N ALA A 89 4.80 13.87 -6.88
CA ALA A 89 5.70 12.81 -7.33
C ALA A 89 5.63 12.61 -8.86
N ALA A 90 4.43 12.70 -9.44
CA ALA A 90 4.23 12.56 -10.88
C ALA A 90 4.90 13.66 -11.71
N ALA A 91 5.03 14.86 -11.17
CA ALA A 91 5.67 15.98 -11.85
C ALA A 91 7.21 15.84 -11.94
N ASP A 92 7.83 15.10 -11.01
CA ASP A 92 9.28 14.86 -10.99
C ASP A 92 9.59 13.45 -10.43
N PRO A 93 9.30 12.38 -11.18
CA PRO A 93 9.43 11.01 -10.69
C PRO A 93 10.89 10.62 -10.41
N LEU A 94 11.07 9.55 -9.64
CA LEU A 94 12.34 8.87 -9.44
C LEU A 94 12.82 8.27 -10.77
N ASN A 95 14.11 8.45 -11.09
CA ASN A 95 14.72 7.93 -12.32
C ASN A 95 15.20 6.47 -12.16
N TYR A 96 14.27 5.57 -11.86
CA TYR A 96 14.50 4.14 -11.69
C TYR A 96 13.39 3.34 -12.37
N THR A 97 13.67 2.09 -12.74
CA THR A 97 12.68 1.14 -13.25
C THR A 97 12.02 0.35 -12.12
N ASN A 98 10.84 -0.22 -12.39
CA ASN A 98 10.06 -1.03 -11.45
C ASN A 98 9.79 -0.31 -10.12
N ILE A 99 9.45 0.98 -10.23
CA ILE A 99 8.97 1.80 -9.12
C ILE A 99 7.48 2.05 -9.32
N VAL A 100 6.70 1.80 -8.28
CA VAL A 100 5.32 2.26 -8.12
C VAL A 100 5.24 3.23 -6.95
N TYR A 101 4.24 4.12 -6.93
CA TYR A 101 4.14 5.20 -5.95
C TYR A 101 2.95 5.01 -5.04
N THR A 102 3.18 5.20 -3.75
CA THR A 102 2.15 5.00 -2.73
C THR A 102 1.12 6.13 -2.73
N MET A 103 -0.14 5.74 -2.59
CA MET A 103 -1.23 6.61 -2.15
C MET A 103 -1.91 5.95 -0.95
N HIS A 104 -2.17 6.69 0.14
CA HIS A 104 -3.03 6.21 1.22
C HIS A 104 -4.42 6.83 1.14
N TYR A 105 -5.44 6.06 1.53
CA TYR A 105 -6.83 6.53 1.48
C TYR A 105 -7.69 6.09 2.66
N TYR A 106 -8.31 7.04 3.35
CA TYR A 106 -9.35 6.78 4.35
C TYR A 106 -10.58 7.62 4.06
N THR A 107 -11.74 7.17 4.56
CA THR A 107 -13.03 7.75 4.16
C THR A 107 -13.27 9.18 4.68
N ASN A 108 -12.44 9.64 5.63
CA ASN A 108 -12.42 11.01 6.13
C ASN A 108 -11.39 11.91 5.42
N LEU A 109 -10.58 11.37 4.49
CA LEU A 109 -9.64 12.15 3.70
C LEU A 109 -10.37 12.95 2.61
N PRO A 110 -9.84 14.12 2.21
CA PRO A 110 -10.51 14.99 1.27
C PRO A 110 -10.57 14.39 -0.15
N ASP A 111 -11.64 14.69 -0.88
CA ASP A 111 -11.84 14.32 -2.30
C ASP A 111 -10.69 14.77 -3.22
N THR A 112 -9.90 15.75 -2.77
CA THR A 112 -8.71 16.22 -3.47
C THR A 112 -7.71 15.10 -3.71
N ASN A 113 -7.64 14.06 -2.86
CA ASN A 113 -6.69 12.95 -3.04
C ASN A 113 -7.00 12.15 -4.30
N ILE A 114 -8.28 11.89 -4.59
CA ILE A 114 -8.70 11.24 -5.84
C ILE A 114 -8.39 12.12 -7.05
N GLN A 115 -8.55 13.45 -6.93
CA GLN A 115 -8.20 14.36 -8.02
C GLN A 115 -6.69 14.41 -8.29
N LYS A 116 -5.86 14.40 -7.25
CA LYS A 116 -4.40 14.31 -7.37
C LYS A 116 -3.99 12.98 -8.02
N ALA A 117 -4.59 11.87 -7.61
CA ALA A 117 -4.36 10.56 -8.24
C ALA A 117 -4.73 10.57 -9.74
N LYS A 118 -5.86 11.17 -10.11
CA LYS A 118 -6.21 11.35 -11.54
C LYS A 118 -5.17 12.16 -12.30
N THR A 119 -4.64 13.24 -11.71
CA THR A 119 -3.56 14.03 -12.31
C THR A 119 -2.29 13.19 -12.49
N ALA A 120 -1.90 12.44 -11.47
CA ALA A 120 -0.72 11.57 -11.50
C ALA A 120 -0.85 10.44 -12.56
N ILE A 121 -2.02 9.80 -12.65
CA ILE A 121 -2.33 8.80 -13.68
C ILE A 121 -2.24 9.41 -15.08
N ALA A 122 -2.76 10.63 -15.28
CA ALA A 122 -2.69 11.31 -16.57
C ALA A 122 -1.25 11.68 -16.98
N LEU A 123 -0.35 11.85 -16.01
CA LEU A 123 1.09 12.04 -16.20
C LEU A 123 1.85 10.70 -16.37
N GLY A 124 1.16 9.56 -16.26
CA GLY A 124 1.74 8.22 -16.44
C GLY A 124 2.42 7.65 -15.20
N LEU A 125 2.16 8.20 -14.01
CA LEU A 125 2.74 7.66 -12.76
C LEU A 125 2.00 6.37 -12.36
N PRO A 126 2.70 5.23 -12.16
CA PRO A 126 2.09 4.03 -11.64
C PRO A 126 1.82 4.17 -10.14
N ILE A 127 0.55 4.08 -9.74
CA ILE A 127 0.11 4.23 -8.34
C ILE A 127 -0.24 2.85 -7.76
N PHE A 128 0.16 2.63 -6.50
CA PHE A 128 -0.22 1.49 -5.68
C PHE A 128 -0.81 2.00 -4.37
N VAL A 129 -2.00 1.56 -3.99
CA VAL A 129 -2.62 1.96 -2.71
C VAL A 129 -2.25 0.95 -1.62
N SER A 130 -1.08 1.09 -1.01
CA SER A 130 -0.59 0.13 -0.01
C SER A 130 -1.35 0.17 1.30
N GLU A 131 -2.14 1.23 1.55
CA GLU A 131 -3.03 1.30 2.69
C GLU A 131 -4.34 2.03 2.34
N TYR A 132 -5.48 1.40 2.65
CA TYR A 132 -6.75 2.10 2.71
C TYR A 132 -7.66 1.59 3.84
N GLY A 133 -8.58 2.44 4.30
CA GLY A 133 -9.63 2.08 5.24
C GLY A 133 -11.05 2.31 4.71
N VAL A 134 -11.99 1.47 5.14
CA VAL A 134 -13.44 1.63 4.86
C VAL A 134 -14.15 2.51 5.91
N CYS A 135 -13.39 3.06 6.85
CA CYS A 135 -13.80 3.99 7.89
C CYS A 135 -12.79 5.15 7.98
N ASP A 136 -12.85 5.96 9.04
CA ASP A 136 -11.88 7.03 9.21
C ASP A 136 -10.47 6.51 9.60
N SER A 137 -9.46 7.34 9.40
CA SER A 137 -8.04 7.05 9.67
C SER A 137 -7.70 6.83 11.15
N HIS A 138 -8.61 7.16 12.07
CA HIS A 138 -8.43 6.90 13.50
C HIS A 138 -9.14 5.61 13.93
N GLY A 139 -9.81 4.92 13.00
CA GLY A 139 -10.62 3.74 13.29
C GLY A 139 -11.89 4.05 14.08
N ASN A 140 -12.32 5.32 14.12
CA ASN A 140 -13.55 5.68 14.80
C ASN A 140 -14.77 5.50 13.88
N GLY A 141 -15.93 5.47 14.51
CA GLY A 141 -17.21 5.45 13.81
C GLY A 141 -17.55 4.09 13.22
N THR A 142 -18.13 4.11 12.02
CA THR A 142 -18.74 2.96 11.34
C THR A 142 -18.27 2.92 9.89
N VAL A 143 -18.44 1.77 9.24
CA VAL A 143 -18.11 1.59 7.82
C VAL A 143 -18.86 2.62 6.96
N ASN A 144 -18.11 3.37 6.15
CA ASN A 144 -18.66 4.30 5.18
C ASN A 144 -18.77 3.63 3.81
N TYR A 145 -19.89 2.94 3.60
CA TYR A 145 -20.18 2.17 2.39
C TYR A 145 -20.14 3.01 1.10
N ASN A 146 -20.67 4.23 1.13
CA ASN A 146 -20.75 5.07 -0.07
C ASN A 146 -19.36 5.55 -0.52
N VAL A 147 -18.54 6.02 0.42
CA VAL A 147 -17.18 6.50 0.12
C VAL A 147 -16.28 5.32 -0.27
N SER A 148 -16.40 4.19 0.42
CA SER A 148 -15.65 2.97 0.09
C SER A 148 -15.98 2.46 -1.32
N GLN A 149 -17.26 2.47 -1.71
CA GLN A 149 -17.66 2.07 -3.07
C GLN A 149 -17.10 3.03 -4.12
N ALA A 150 -17.16 4.34 -3.91
CA ALA A 150 -16.60 5.33 -4.84
C ALA A 150 -15.07 5.17 -5.00
N PHE A 151 -14.37 4.88 -3.90
CA PHE A 151 -12.94 4.57 -3.93
C PHE A 151 -12.63 3.31 -4.73
N TRP A 152 -13.39 2.23 -4.53
CA TRP A 152 -13.22 1.00 -5.29
C TRP A 152 -13.56 1.14 -6.77
N ASP A 153 -14.61 1.89 -7.12
CA ASP A 153 -14.94 2.18 -8.52
C ASP A 153 -13.82 2.96 -9.20
N PHE A 154 -13.21 3.92 -8.49
CA PHE A 154 -12.05 4.66 -8.96
C PHE A 154 -10.82 3.78 -9.16
N THR A 155 -10.44 2.98 -8.15
CA THR A 155 -9.24 2.14 -8.22
C THR A 155 -9.37 1.04 -9.28
N ASP A 156 -10.52 0.35 -9.34
CA ASP A 156 -10.77 -0.69 -10.34
C ASP A 156 -10.78 -0.13 -11.77
N SER A 157 -11.44 1.01 -12.00
CA SER A 157 -11.49 1.63 -13.34
C SER A 157 -10.14 2.10 -13.86
N ASN A 158 -9.17 2.32 -12.95
CA ASN A 158 -7.79 2.70 -13.28
C ASN A 158 -6.80 1.54 -13.06
N GLN A 159 -7.27 0.32 -12.77
CA GLN A 159 -6.45 -0.87 -12.54
C GLN A 159 -5.38 -0.69 -11.44
N LEU A 160 -5.69 0.09 -10.40
CA LEU A 160 -4.80 0.31 -9.27
C LEU A 160 -4.93 -0.87 -8.29
N SER A 161 -3.78 -1.37 -7.84
CA SER A 161 -3.75 -2.33 -6.73
C SER A 161 -4.00 -1.63 -5.40
N TYR A 162 -4.64 -2.32 -4.45
CA TYR A 162 -4.93 -1.77 -3.13
C TYR A 162 -4.87 -2.82 -2.01
N LEU A 163 -4.50 -2.41 -0.80
CA LEU A 163 -4.46 -3.25 0.40
C LEU A 163 -5.24 -2.61 1.55
N SER A 164 -6.14 -3.38 2.17
CA SER A 164 -6.98 -2.88 3.27
C SER A 164 -6.22 -2.90 4.58
N TRP A 165 -6.25 -1.78 5.29
CA TRP A 165 -5.97 -1.71 6.72
C TRP A 165 -7.20 -2.20 7.50
N THR A 166 -7.11 -3.17 8.41
CA THR A 166 -5.95 -4.04 8.71
C THR A 166 -6.39 -5.42 9.22
N LEU A 167 -5.50 -6.40 9.12
CA LEU A 167 -5.71 -7.73 9.66
C LEU A 167 -5.40 -7.79 11.16
N THR A 168 -6.30 -7.22 11.97
CA THR A 168 -6.23 -7.21 13.44
C THR A 168 -7.58 -7.57 14.07
N ASN A 169 -7.55 -7.93 15.35
CA ASN A 169 -8.70 -8.17 16.22
C ASN A 169 -8.89 -7.05 17.26
N GLY A 170 -8.44 -5.82 16.96
CA GLY A 170 -8.63 -4.66 17.84
C GLY A 170 -10.09 -4.16 17.85
N ASP A 171 -10.39 -3.20 18.74
CA ASP A 171 -11.72 -2.57 18.85
C ASP A 171 -11.87 -1.30 17.98
N ALA A 172 -11.20 -1.28 16.83
CA ALA A 172 -11.28 -0.18 15.86
C ALA A 172 -12.19 -0.58 14.69
N CYS A 173 -12.84 0.40 14.06
CA CYS A 173 -13.73 0.15 12.94
C CYS A 173 -13.00 -0.54 11.77
N PHE A 174 -11.71 -0.25 11.52
CA PHE A 174 -10.93 -0.89 10.47
C PHE A 174 -10.46 -2.33 10.79
N SER A 175 -10.68 -2.85 12.01
CA SER A 175 -10.24 -4.19 12.37
C SER A 175 -10.96 -5.22 11.52
N ALA A 176 -10.24 -6.11 10.83
CA ALA A 176 -10.86 -7.16 10.02
C ALA A 176 -11.55 -8.25 10.87
N LEU A 177 -11.13 -8.44 12.11
CA LEU A 177 -11.63 -9.48 13.02
C LEU A 177 -12.29 -8.88 14.26
N VAL A 178 -13.22 -9.63 14.86
CA VAL A 178 -13.82 -9.28 16.15
C VAL A 178 -12.81 -9.48 17.30
N THR A 179 -12.99 -8.77 18.41
CA THR A 179 -12.04 -8.78 19.55
C THR A 179 -11.83 -10.15 20.21
N ALA A 180 -12.75 -11.09 20.04
CA ALA A 180 -12.64 -12.46 20.55
C ALA A 180 -11.82 -13.39 19.64
N ALA A 181 -11.46 -12.97 18.43
CA ALA A 181 -10.73 -13.78 17.46
C ALA A 181 -9.26 -13.94 17.84
N ASN A 182 -8.66 -15.05 17.43
CA ASN A 182 -7.23 -15.31 17.43
C ASN A 182 -6.70 -15.41 15.99
N ALA A 183 -5.37 -15.44 15.83
CA ALA A 183 -4.76 -15.58 14.52
C ALA A 183 -5.21 -16.85 13.75
N SER A 184 -5.53 -17.94 14.46
CA SER A 184 -6.07 -19.17 13.86
C SER A 184 -7.44 -18.99 13.23
N ASP A 185 -8.19 -17.96 13.65
CA ASP A 185 -9.60 -17.78 13.35
C ASP A 185 -9.79 -16.94 12.08
N VAL A 186 -8.69 -16.47 11.45
CA VAL A 186 -8.72 -15.60 10.28
C VAL A 186 -9.51 -16.18 9.09
N GLY A 187 -9.53 -17.50 8.95
CA GLY A 187 -10.28 -18.19 7.90
C GLY A 187 -11.76 -18.43 8.22
N ASP A 188 -12.19 -18.19 9.46
CA ASP A 188 -13.55 -18.41 9.91
C ASP A 188 -14.36 -17.09 9.87
N LYS A 189 -15.34 -17.06 8.96
CA LYS A 189 -16.18 -15.89 8.72
C LYS A 189 -17.00 -15.45 9.93
N THR A 190 -17.20 -16.32 10.91
CA THR A 190 -17.91 -15.97 12.15
C THR A 190 -17.11 -15.02 13.05
N TYR A 191 -15.79 -14.93 12.83
CA TYR A 191 -14.88 -14.04 13.54
C TYR A 191 -14.55 -12.77 12.77
N TRP A 192 -15.13 -12.58 11.58
CA TRP A 192 -14.93 -11.36 10.81
C TRP A 192 -15.80 -10.22 11.36
N SER A 193 -15.22 -9.03 11.45
CA SER A 193 -15.96 -7.82 11.78
C SER A 193 -16.86 -7.36 10.63
N GLU A 194 -17.60 -6.27 10.81
CA GLU A 194 -18.31 -5.59 9.73
C GLU A 194 -17.35 -5.18 8.59
N SER A 195 -16.21 -4.56 8.92
CA SER A 195 -15.20 -4.15 7.95
C SER A 195 -14.56 -5.33 7.25
N GLY A 196 -14.15 -6.38 7.99
CA GLY A 196 -13.57 -7.59 7.40
C GLY A 196 -14.54 -8.28 6.44
N THR A 197 -15.82 -8.37 6.83
CA THR A 197 -16.87 -8.93 5.97
C THR A 197 -17.06 -8.11 4.70
N TYR A 198 -17.11 -6.78 4.81
CA TYR A 198 -17.31 -5.89 3.68
C TYR A 198 -16.14 -5.88 2.70
N VAL A 199 -14.91 -5.79 3.21
CA VAL A 199 -13.67 -5.87 2.42
C VAL A 199 -13.56 -7.23 1.75
N ASN A 200 -13.82 -8.34 2.46
CA ASN A 200 -13.78 -9.66 1.85
C ASN A 200 -14.79 -9.79 0.70
N LYS A 201 -16.02 -9.25 0.85
CA LYS A 201 -17.01 -9.27 -0.22
C LYS A 201 -16.48 -8.56 -1.49
N LYS A 202 -15.78 -7.44 -1.32
CA LYS A 202 -15.12 -6.74 -2.43
C LYS A 202 -14.04 -7.60 -3.08
N LEU A 203 -13.08 -8.10 -2.30
CA LEU A 203 -11.91 -8.84 -2.82
C LEU A 203 -12.27 -10.16 -3.52
N TRP A 204 -13.37 -10.80 -3.12
CA TRP A 204 -13.86 -12.01 -3.78
C TRP A 204 -14.71 -11.74 -5.03
N SER A 205 -15.12 -10.49 -5.26
CA SER A 205 -15.90 -10.11 -6.44
C SER A 205 -15.05 -9.66 -7.62
N THR A 206 -13.76 -9.35 -7.37
CA THR A 206 -12.84 -8.87 -8.40
C THR A 206 -12.22 -10.03 -9.17
N ASP A 207 -12.20 -9.91 -10.49
CA ASP A 207 -11.33 -10.73 -11.34
C ASP A 207 -9.88 -10.37 -11.00
N GLN A 208 -9.11 -11.35 -10.54
CA GLN A 208 -7.74 -11.15 -10.04
C GLN A 208 -6.74 -10.89 -11.18
N GLY A 209 -7.20 -10.81 -12.44
CA GLY A 209 -6.34 -10.55 -13.61
C GLY A 209 -5.35 -11.68 -13.92
N LEU A 210 -5.41 -12.78 -13.18
CA LEU A 210 -4.57 -13.97 -13.34
C LEU A 210 -5.22 -14.91 -14.35
N ILE A 211 -4.87 -14.74 -15.63
CA ILE A 211 -5.00 -15.83 -16.59
C ILE A 211 -3.77 -16.73 -16.43
N CYS A 212 -3.89 -17.80 -15.64
CA CYS A 212 -2.95 -18.90 -15.72
C CYS A 212 -3.09 -19.54 -17.11
N SER A 213 -2.30 -19.10 -18.08
CA SER A 213 -2.04 -19.92 -19.27
C SER A 213 -1.15 -21.07 -18.83
N VAL A 214 -1.78 -22.22 -18.59
CA VAL A 214 -1.08 -23.50 -18.52
C VAL A 214 -0.46 -23.76 -19.91
N GLY A 215 0.84 -23.48 -20.03
CA GLY A 215 1.68 -23.94 -21.14
C GLY A 215 2.19 -25.34 -20.90
#